data_AF-G3II17-F1
#
_entry.id   AF-G3II17-F1
#
_cell.length_a   1.000
_cell.length_b   1.000
_cell.length_c   1.000
_cell.angle_alpha   90.00
_cell.angle_beta   90.00
_cell.angle_gamma   90.00
#
_symmetry.space_group_name_H-M   'P 1'
#
loop_
_entity.id
_entity.type
_entity.pdbx_description
1 polymer ?
#
loop_
_entity_poly.entity_id
_entity_poly.type
_entity_poly.pdbx_seq_one_letter_code
_entity_poly.pdbx_strand_id
1 'polypeptide(L)'
;MKSARSWWGLEWESSPFYPHLQLWLSLQVELIVGSSEEVIPRLRAQHQLNRADLVLLAHRPRYYLRDLQLLEAHALLPKDATVLADHVLFPGAPRFLQYTKSCGRYRCRLHHTSLPDFPAIKDGIAQLTYSGPG
;
A
#
# COMPACT_ATOMS: atom_id res chain seq x y z
N MET A 1 -10.51 -18.20 8.89
CA MET A 1 -10.23 -17.89 7.47
C MET A 1 -11.31 -16.95 6.96
N LYS A 2 -10.99 -15.68 6.69
CA LYS A 2 -11.89 -14.76 5.98
C LYS A 2 -11.07 -14.06 4.90
N SER A 3 -11.38 -14.41 3.65
CA SER A 3 -10.85 -13.79 2.44
C SER A 3 -11.64 -12.50 2.20
N ALA A 4 -10.99 -11.34 2.32
CA ALA A 4 -11.60 -10.05 1.98
C ALA A 4 -11.13 -9.63 0.58
N ARG A 5 -12.07 -9.59 -0.37
CA ARG A 5 -11.93 -8.88 -1.64
C ARG A 5 -12.57 -7.50 -1.42
N SER A 6 -11.82 -6.41 -1.51
CA SER A 6 -12.44 -5.10 -1.72
C SER A 6 -11.47 -4.09 -2.31
N TRP A 7 -11.85 -3.62 -3.49
CA TRP A 7 -11.41 -2.42 -4.19
C TRP A 7 -12.13 -1.20 -3.61
N TRP A 8 -11.51 -0.02 -3.65
CA TRP A 8 -12.25 1.25 -3.62
C TRP A 8 -11.55 2.36 -4.41
N GLY A 9 -12.37 3.05 -5.21
CA GLY A 9 -12.12 4.37 -5.77
C GLY A 9 -13.46 4.97 -6.15
N LEU A 10 -13.88 6.02 -5.43
CA LEU A 10 -14.45 7.28 -5.93
C LEU A 10 -15.06 8.09 -4.77
N GLU A 11 -14.97 9.40 -4.92
CA GLU A 11 -15.25 10.48 -3.97
C GLU A 11 -16.58 10.32 -3.19
N TRP A 12 -16.55 10.65 -1.89
CA TRP A 12 -17.76 10.73 -1.05
C TRP A 12 -18.07 12.19 -0.75
N GLU A 13 -19.08 12.72 -1.44
CA GLU A 13 -19.81 13.90 -1.01
C GLU A 13 -20.71 13.48 0.16
N SER A 14 -20.59 14.17 1.30
CA SER A 14 -21.23 13.82 2.57
C SER A 14 -22.75 13.74 2.47
N SER A 15 -23.30 12.54 2.26
CA SER A 15 -24.75 12.32 2.26
C SER A 15 -25.25 11.96 3.68
N PRO A 16 -26.19 12.73 4.26
CA PRO A 16 -26.68 12.52 5.63
C PRO A 16 -27.58 11.28 5.81
N PHE A 17 -27.77 10.47 4.76
CA PHE A 17 -28.74 9.37 4.76
C PHE A 17 -28.28 8.08 5.46
N TYR A 18 -26.99 7.93 5.79
CA TYR A 18 -26.47 6.68 6.37
C TYR A 18 -25.52 6.89 7.58
N PRO A 19 -26.02 7.44 8.70
CA PRO A 19 -25.19 7.67 9.90
C PRO A 19 -24.63 6.36 10.50
N HIS A 20 -25.28 5.22 10.29
CA HIS A 20 -24.82 3.92 10.77
C HIS A 20 -23.64 3.37 9.95
N LEU A 21 -23.54 3.67 8.65
CA LEU A 21 -22.41 3.30 7.81
C LEU A 21 -21.14 4.09 8.17
N GLN A 22 -21.30 5.37 8.52
CA GLN A 22 -20.22 6.22 9.04
C GLN A 22 -19.61 5.62 10.33
N LEU A 23 -20.46 5.19 11.27
CA LEU A 23 -20.02 4.54 12.51
C LEU A 23 -19.33 3.19 12.23
N TRP A 24 -19.85 2.41 11.29
CA TRP A 24 -19.31 1.09 10.95
C TRP A 24 -17.94 1.16 10.29
N LEU A 25 -17.71 2.15 9.41
CA LEU A 25 -16.40 2.42 8.81
C LEU A 25 -15.38 2.88 9.86
N SER A 26 -15.81 3.68 10.84
CA SER A 26 -14.93 4.18 11.91
C SER A 26 -14.47 3.09 12.88
N LEU A 27 -15.16 1.95 12.94
CA LEU A 27 -14.77 0.79 13.77
C LEU A 27 -13.66 -0.07 13.15
N GLN A 28 -13.31 0.14 11.87
CA GLN A 28 -12.34 -0.69 11.14
C GLN A 28 -11.09 0.07 10.67
N VAL A 29 -11.04 1.39 10.87
CA VAL A 29 -9.97 2.25 10.35
C VAL A 29 -9.37 3.07 11.49
N GLU A 30 -8.05 2.94 11.67
CA GLU A 30 -7.27 3.79 12.55
C GLU A 30 -6.47 4.80 11.72
N LEU A 31 -6.61 6.09 12.01
CA LEU A 31 -5.84 7.14 11.36
C LEU A 31 -4.60 7.46 12.22
N ILE A 32 -3.42 7.19 11.67
CA ILE A 32 -2.14 7.53 12.30
C ILE A 32 -1.53 8.71 11.56
N VAL A 33 -1.31 9.82 12.26
CA VAL A 33 -0.78 11.05 11.68
C VAL A 33 0.72 11.12 11.89
N GLY A 34 1.47 11.23 10.80
CA GLY A 34 2.93 11.37 10.81
C GLY A 34 3.54 11.05 9.46
N SER A 35 4.84 11.29 9.32
CA SER A 35 5.59 10.81 8.15
C SER A 35 5.69 9.28 8.22
N SER A 36 5.70 8.61 7.07
CA SER A 36 5.81 7.14 7.04
C SER A 36 7.10 6.62 7.68
N GLU A 37 8.19 7.38 7.60
CA GLU A 37 9.45 7.04 8.26
C GLU A 37 9.40 7.10 9.80
N GLU A 38 8.55 7.96 10.35
CA GLU A 38 8.32 8.03 11.80
C GLU A 38 7.31 7.00 12.27
N VAL A 39 6.28 6.75 11.46
CA VAL A 39 5.13 5.91 11.83
C VAL A 39 5.46 4.42 11.71
N ILE A 40 6.05 3.97 10.59
CA ILE A 40 6.28 2.53 10.33
C ILE A 40 7.03 1.83 11.48
N PRO A 41 8.11 2.41 12.04
CA PRO A 41 8.82 1.82 13.19
C PRO A 41 7.96 1.66 14.44
N ARG A 42 6.93 2.50 14.60
CA ARG A 42 6.08 2.58 15.80
C ARG A 42 4.82 1.73 15.68
N LEU A 43 4.44 1.30 14.47
CA LEU A 43 3.22 0.53 14.21
C LEU A 43 3.06 -0.68 15.13
N ARG A 44 4.15 -1.42 15.37
CA ARG A 44 4.09 -2.61 16.24
C ARG A 44 3.97 -2.26 17.72
N ALA A 45 4.77 -1.31 18.20
CA ALA A 45 4.85 -0.99 19.62
C ALA A 45 3.65 -0.15 20.10
N GLN A 46 3.25 0.85 19.31
CA GLN A 46 2.26 1.85 19.70
C GLN A 46 0.84 1.51 19.20
N HIS A 47 0.73 0.84 18.05
CA HIS A 47 -0.55 0.53 17.40
C HIS A 47 -0.85 -0.97 17.34
N GLN A 48 -0.02 -1.80 18.00
CA GLN A 48 -0.17 -3.26 18.10
C GLN A 48 -0.29 -3.98 16.74
N LEU A 49 0.17 -3.35 15.66
CA LEU A 49 0.16 -3.93 14.32
C LEU A 49 1.34 -4.90 14.18
N ASN A 50 1.05 -6.18 14.38
CA ASN A 50 2.07 -7.22 14.30
C ASN A 50 2.43 -7.60 12.86
N ARG A 51 1.45 -7.60 11.96
CA ARG A 51 1.56 -8.04 10.56
C ARG A 51 0.59 -7.26 9.68
N ALA A 52 1.02 -6.96 8.46
CA ALA A 52 0.21 -6.35 7.42
C ALA A 52 0.13 -7.29 6.21
N ASP A 53 -1.01 -7.96 6.04
CA ASP A 53 -1.25 -8.86 4.91
C ASP A 53 -1.41 -8.11 3.59
N LEU A 54 -1.85 -6.86 3.66
CA LEU A 54 -2.00 -5.93 2.54
C LEU A 54 -1.43 -4.57 2.91
N VAL A 55 -0.59 -4.02 2.04
CA VAL A 55 -0.05 -2.67 2.15
C VAL A 55 -0.36 -1.88 0.88
N LEU A 56 -0.92 -0.70 1.04
CA LEU A 56 -1.18 0.24 -0.07
C LEU A 56 -0.18 1.40 0.01
N LEU A 57 0.67 1.53 -1.00
CA LEU A 57 1.58 2.65 -1.20
C LEU A 57 0.93 3.59 -2.23
N ALA A 58 0.14 4.55 -1.75
CA ALA A 58 -0.57 5.54 -2.58
C ALA A 58 -0.12 6.99 -2.31
N HIS A 59 1.00 7.16 -1.61
CA HIS A 59 1.61 8.48 -1.37
C HIS A 59 2.65 8.80 -2.45
N ARG A 60 3.58 9.73 -2.18
CA ARG A 60 4.63 10.13 -3.13
C ARG A 60 5.59 8.97 -3.52
N PRO A 61 5.68 8.58 -4.81
CA PRO A 61 6.44 7.40 -5.27
C PRO A 61 7.93 7.34 -4.88
N ARG A 62 8.57 8.50 -4.67
CA ARG A 62 9.98 8.59 -4.26
C ARG A 62 10.28 7.94 -2.90
N TYR A 63 9.27 7.77 -2.05
CA TYR A 63 9.43 7.19 -0.72
C TYR A 63 9.11 5.69 -0.66
N TYR A 64 8.53 5.11 -1.73
CA TYR A 64 8.10 3.71 -1.72
C TYR A 64 9.22 2.73 -1.40
N LEU A 65 10.43 2.99 -1.90
CA LEU A 65 11.57 2.13 -1.59
C LEU A 65 11.93 2.17 -0.09
N ARG A 66 12.04 3.37 0.48
CA ARG A 66 12.35 3.55 1.91
C ARG A 66 11.29 2.87 2.77
N ASP A 67 10.02 3.11 2.45
CA ASP A 67 8.90 2.60 3.24
C ASP A 67 8.78 1.08 3.13
N LEU A 68 9.02 0.50 1.94
CA LEU A 68 9.11 -0.95 1.77
C LEU A 68 10.23 -1.55 2.62
N GLN A 69 11.41 -0.92 2.63
CA GLN A 69 12.54 -1.36 3.45
C GLN A 69 12.27 -1.24 4.94
N LEU A 70 11.53 -0.22 5.39
CA LEU A 70 11.11 -0.10 6.79
C LEU A 70 10.12 -1.21 7.16
N LEU A 71 9.15 -1.52 6.29
CA LEU A 71 8.22 -2.64 6.51
C LEU A 71 8.96 -3.98 6.64
N GLU A 72 9.99 -4.19 5.81
CA GLU A 72 10.89 -5.36 5.92
C GLU A 72 11.68 -5.36 7.23
N ALA A 73 12.35 -4.25 7.56
CA ALA A 73 13.22 -4.13 8.74
C ALA A 73 12.47 -4.33 10.06
N HIS A 74 11.21 -3.91 10.12
CA HIS A 74 10.35 -4.10 11.29
C HIS A 74 9.54 -5.41 11.26
N ALA A 75 9.82 -6.29 10.29
CA ALA A 75 9.17 -7.59 10.11
C ALA A 75 7.63 -7.50 10.06
N LEU A 76 7.12 -6.43 9.44
CA LEU A 76 5.69 -6.15 9.34
C LEU A 76 5.02 -6.93 8.21
N LEU A 77 5.79 -7.45 7.25
CA LEU A 77 5.28 -8.24 6.13
C LEU A 77 5.37 -9.74 6.43
N PRO A 78 4.24 -10.46 6.62
CA PRO A 78 4.24 -11.92 6.60
C PRO A 78 4.50 -12.46 5.19
N LYS A 79 4.95 -13.71 5.10
CA LYS A 79 5.02 -14.42 3.82
C LYS A 79 3.64 -14.39 3.13
N ASP A 80 3.65 -14.21 1.82
CA ASP A 80 2.49 -14.04 0.93
C ASP A 80 1.73 -12.71 1.11
N ALA A 81 2.24 -11.78 1.94
CA ALA A 81 1.72 -10.42 2.01
C ALA A 81 1.77 -9.73 0.64
N THR A 82 0.76 -8.91 0.38
CA THR A 82 0.66 -8.14 -0.86
C THR A 82 0.96 -6.68 -0.63
N VAL A 83 1.86 -6.10 -1.43
CA VAL A 83 2.09 -4.66 -1.48
C VAL A 83 1.61 -4.16 -2.84
N LEU A 84 0.67 -3.20 -2.82
CA LEU A 84 0.22 -2.49 -4.01
C LEU A 84 0.81 -1.08 -4.01
N ALA A 85 1.48 -0.70 -5.09
CA ALA A 85 2.03 0.63 -5.27
C ALA A 85 1.46 1.26 -6.55
N ASP A 86 0.84 2.42 -6.43
CA ASP A 86 0.27 3.16 -7.55
C ASP A 86 1.32 4.08 -8.19
N HIS A 87 1.08 4.57 -9.41
CA HIS A 87 1.95 5.56 -10.06
C HIS A 87 3.42 5.13 -10.22
N VAL A 88 3.66 3.82 -10.38
CA VAL A 88 5.04 3.30 -10.45
C VAL A 88 5.70 3.54 -11.80
N LEU A 89 4.92 3.87 -12.83
CA LEU A 89 5.42 4.24 -14.15
C LEU A 89 5.38 5.76 -14.37
N PHE A 90 4.30 6.43 -13.97
CA PHE A 90 4.19 7.89 -14.04
C PHE A 90 3.47 8.47 -12.81
N PRO A 91 4.06 9.44 -12.08
CA PRO A 91 5.39 10.05 -12.28
C PRO A 91 6.59 9.11 -12.09
N GLY A 92 6.38 7.92 -11.52
CA GLY A 92 7.36 6.83 -11.57
C GLY A 92 8.10 6.54 -10.26
N ALA A 93 8.36 5.25 -10.02
CA ALA A 93 9.10 4.73 -8.87
C ALA A 93 10.27 3.81 -9.28
N PRO A 94 11.24 4.28 -10.09
CA PRO A 94 12.24 3.40 -10.72
C PRO A 94 13.10 2.66 -9.70
N ARG A 95 13.53 3.32 -8.62
CA ARG A 95 14.35 2.69 -7.56
C ARG A 95 13.58 1.60 -6.81
N PHE A 96 12.28 1.82 -6.58
CA PHE A 96 11.40 0.82 -5.98
C PHE A 96 11.25 -0.39 -6.90
N LEU A 97 10.94 -0.19 -8.19
CA LEU A 97 10.81 -1.28 -9.16
C LEU A 97 12.13 -2.04 -9.39
N GLN A 98 13.27 -1.35 -9.35
CA GLN A 98 14.57 -1.99 -9.47
C GLN A 98 14.85 -2.88 -8.26
N TYR A 99 14.65 -2.36 -7.05
CA TYR A 99 14.87 -3.10 -5.81
C TYR A 99 14.00 -4.36 -5.72
N THR A 100 12.72 -4.24 -6.05
CA THR A 100 11.77 -5.36 -5.96
C THR A 100 12.09 -6.48 -6.95
N LYS A 101 12.71 -6.15 -8.09
CA LYS A 101 13.24 -7.13 -9.04
C LYS A 101 14.56 -7.75 -8.58
N SER A 102 15.45 -6.98 -7.95
CA SER A 102 16.81 -7.44 -7.64
C SER A 102 16.96 -8.16 -6.30
N CYS A 103 16.12 -7.85 -5.29
CA CYS A 103 16.30 -8.38 -3.94
C CYS A 103 15.87 -9.85 -3.77
N GLY A 104 15.18 -10.45 -4.75
CA GLY A 104 14.72 -11.84 -4.69
C GLY A 104 13.58 -12.11 -3.69
N ARG A 105 13.13 -11.09 -2.95
CA ARG A 105 12.09 -11.23 -1.91
C ARG A 105 10.67 -11.04 -2.42
N TYR A 106 10.49 -10.59 -3.65
CA TYR A 106 9.17 -10.27 -4.19
C TYR A 106 8.92 -10.92 -5.54
N ARG A 107 7.68 -11.40 -5.70
CA ARG A 107 7.11 -11.64 -7.01
C ARG A 107 6.38 -10.38 -7.46
N CYS A 108 6.90 -9.69 -8.45
CA CYS A 108 6.31 -8.46 -8.98
C CYS A 108 5.40 -8.77 -10.19
N ARG A 109 4.17 -8.25 -10.18
CA ARG A 109 3.29 -8.13 -11.34
C ARG A 109 2.99 -6.65 -11.57
N LEU A 110 3.15 -6.19 -12.80
CA LEU A 110 2.84 -4.81 -13.17
C LEU A 110 1.51 -4.80 -13.93
N HIS A 111 0.54 -4.07 -13.41
CA HIS A 111 -0.75 -3.85 -14.05
C HIS A 111 -0.71 -2.52 -14.77
N HIS A 112 -0.73 -2.56 -16.10
CA HIS A 112 -0.72 -1.34 -16.89
C HIS A 112 -2.07 -0.62 -16.80
N THR A 113 -2.01 0.68 -16.59
CA THR A 113 -3.17 1.56 -16.53
C THR A 113 -2.88 2.84 -17.31
N SER A 114 -3.80 3.80 -17.26
CA SER A 114 -3.61 5.14 -17.81
C SER A 114 -4.23 6.14 -16.84
N LEU A 115 -3.75 7.39 -16.84
CA LEU A 115 -4.31 8.40 -15.95
C LEU A 115 -5.79 8.64 -16.30
N PRO A 116 -6.70 8.74 -15.30
CA PRO A 116 -8.12 8.97 -15.56
C PRO A 116 -8.38 10.22 -16.40
N ASP A 117 -7.71 11.33 -16.05
CA ASP A 117 -7.87 12.62 -16.73
C ASP A 117 -7.04 12.71 -18.02
N PHE A 118 -6.00 11.89 -18.16
CA PHE A 118 -5.09 11.89 -19.30
C PHE A 118 -4.82 10.46 -19.80
N PRO A 119 -5.78 9.80 -20.48
CA PRO A 119 -5.66 8.38 -20.88
C PRO A 119 -4.49 8.08 -21.84
N ALA A 120 -3.94 9.11 -22.50
CA ALA A 120 -2.75 9.01 -23.32
C ALA A 120 -1.48 8.76 -22.49
N ILE A 121 -1.45 9.22 -21.23
CA ILE A 121 -0.33 9.01 -20.30
C ILE A 121 -0.49 7.62 -19.70
N LYS A 122 0.45 6.74 -20.05
CA LYS A 122 0.53 5.38 -19.50
C LYS A 122 1.07 5.42 -18.08
N ASP A 123 0.45 4.61 -17.24
CA ASP A 123 0.88 4.40 -15.87
C ASP A 123 0.80 2.91 -15.50
N GLY A 124 1.12 2.55 -14.27
CA GLY A 124 0.99 1.20 -13.79
C GLY A 124 0.90 1.10 -12.28
N ILE A 125 0.23 0.04 -11.83
CA ILE A 125 0.18 -0.39 -10.44
C ILE A 125 1.09 -1.61 -10.29
N ALA A 126 2.08 -1.54 -9.39
CA ALA A 126 2.90 -2.69 -9.05
C ALA A 126 2.23 -3.48 -7.93
N GLN A 127 1.95 -4.75 -8.20
CA GLN A 127 1.56 -5.74 -7.22
C GLN A 127 2.75 -6.62 -6.86
N LEU A 128 3.21 -6.53 -5.62
CA LEU A 128 4.28 -7.36 -5.08
C LEU A 128 3.68 -8.40 -4.16
N THR A 129 4.10 -9.66 -4.32
CA THR A 129 3.85 -10.72 -3.33
C THR A 129 5.15 -11.02 -2.60
N TYR A 130 5.16 -10.83 -1.28
CA TYR A 130 6.35 -11.03 -0.45
C TYR A 130 6.61 -12.53 -0.23
N SER A 131 7.81 -12.98 -0.56
CA SER A 131 8.19 -14.39 -0.48
C SER A 131 8.78 -14.79 0.88
N GLY A 132 9.07 -13.82 1.73
CA GLY A 132 9.74 -14.00 3.02
C GLY A 132 11.15 -13.40 3.05
N PRO A 133 11.82 -13.45 4.22
CA PRO A 133 13.24 -13.12 4.30
C PRO A 133 14.02 -14.13 3.44
N GLY A 134 14.77 -13.61 2.48
CA GLY A 134 15.67 -14.40 1.62
C GLY A 134 16.89 -14.90 2.37
#